data_AF-A0A4Z2HVL7-F1
#
_entry.id   AF-A0A4Z2HVL7-F1
#
_cell.length_a   1.000
_cell.length_b   1.000
_cell.length_c   1.000
_cell.angle_alpha   90.00
_cell.angle_beta   90.00
_cell.angle_gamma   90.00
#
_symmetry.space_group_name_H-M   'P 1'
#
loop_
_entity.id
_entity.type
_entity.pdbx_description
1 polymer ?
#
loop_
_entity_poly.entity_id
_entity_poly.type
_entity_poly.pdbx_seq_one_letter_code
_entity_poly.pdbx_strand_id
1 'polypeptide(L)'
;MRRVTLFVNGTSTNGKVVAVYGSLSDLLSVASSKLGIKAASVYNGKGGLIDDIALIRDDDVLYMSEGDPFVDPQHESTVTSDHHGAHTDWLTLNIGGRPFTTTRSTLVSKEPESMLAHMFGEKDVWGNTQDKHGAYLIDRSPEYFEPILNYLRHGQLIINEGINIRGVLEEARFFGIEQLAEQLEVAIKNTQPPEDHSPISRKEFVRFLLATPTKSELRCQGLNFSGADLSRLDLRYINFKMANLSRCNLTHANLCSSNLERADLSGANLDGANLQGVKMLCSNAEGASLRGCNFDDPSGLKANLEGANLKGVDMEGSQMTGINLRVATLKNATLKNCNLRGATLAGTDLENCDLSGCDLQEANLRGSNVKGAIFEEMLTPLHMSQSVR
;
A
#
# COMPACT_ATOMS: atom_id res chain seq x y z
N MET A 1 16.24 -37.81 36.09
CA MET A 1 15.28 -37.90 37.21
C MET A 1 14.23 -36.85 36.94
N ARG A 2 12.95 -37.23 36.84
CA ARG A 2 11.86 -36.29 36.53
C ARG A 2 11.24 -35.80 37.84
N ARG A 3 11.05 -34.51 38.03
CA ARG A 3 10.35 -33.91 39.16
C ARG A 3 8.94 -33.58 38.70
N VAL A 4 7.94 -33.90 39.51
CA VAL A 4 6.54 -33.61 39.20
C VAL A 4 5.85 -33.04 40.42
N THR A 5 4.78 -32.31 40.20
CA THR A 5 3.91 -31.82 41.28
C THR A 5 2.65 -32.67 41.34
N LEU A 6 2.42 -33.31 42.48
CA LEU A 6 1.26 -34.16 42.71
C LEU A 6 0.18 -33.41 43.48
N PHE A 7 -1.06 -33.49 43.01
CA PHE A 7 -2.26 -33.03 43.71
C PHE A 7 -3.18 -34.21 44.01
N VAL A 8 -4.06 -34.04 44.99
CA VAL A 8 -5.21 -34.94 45.16
C VAL A 8 -6.20 -34.62 44.04
N ASN A 9 -6.82 -35.65 43.45
CA ASN A 9 -7.80 -35.49 42.38
C ASN A 9 -8.92 -34.52 42.81
N GLY A 10 -9.22 -33.52 41.99
CA GLY A 10 -10.17 -32.44 42.32
C GLY A 10 -9.60 -31.26 43.10
N THR A 11 -8.32 -31.26 43.53
CA THR A 11 -7.73 -30.14 44.27
C THR A 11 -6.65 -29.42 43.46
N SER A 12 -6.52 -28.10 43.65
CA SER A 12 -5.49 -27.26 43.02
C SER A 12 -4.52 -26.65 44.05
N THR A 13 -4.63 -27.03 45.32
CA THR A 13 -3.84 -26.52 46.44
C THR A 13 -3.14 -27.65 47.20
N ASN A 14 -2.09 -27.31 47.96
CA ASN A 14 -1.29 -28.27 48.75
C ASN A 14 -0.56 -29.37 47.96
N GLY A 15 -0.20 -29.09 46.70
CA GLY A 15 0.56 -30.02 45.87
C GLY A 15 1.93 -30.38 46.47
N LYS A 16 2.38 -31.61 46.24
CA LYS A 16 3.67 -32.13 46.72
C LYS A 16 4.60 -32.37 45.53
N VAL A 17 5.76 -31.75 45.57
CA VAL A 17 6.82 -32.00 44.57
C VAL A 17 7.54 -33.30 44.93
N VAL A 18 7.57 -34.24 44.00
CA VAL A 18 8.24 -35.52 44.17
C VAL A 18 9.11 -35.84 42.96
N ALA A 19 10.13 -36.66 43.17
CA ALA A 19 10.89 -37.24 42.07
C ALA A 19 10.26 -38.55 41.61
N VAL A 20 10.14 -38.73 40.31
CA VAL A 20 9.62 -39.92 39.64
C VAL A 20 10.79 -40.84 39.30
N TYR A 21 10.78 -42.03 39.89
CA TYR A 21 11.75 -43.11 39.66
C TYR A 21 11.02 -44.46 39.69
N GLY A 22 11.61 -45.47 39.04
CA GLY A 22 11.07 -46.83 39.02
C GLY A 22 9.82 -46.96 38.14
N SER A 23 8.84 -47.70 38.65
CA SER A 23 7.57 -48.05 38.01
C SER A 23 6.43 -47.12 38.41
N LEU A 24 5.29 -47.21 37.72
CA LEU A 24 4.08 -46.48 38.10
C LEU A 24 3.62 -46.84 39.52
N SER A 25 3.81 -48.11 39.95
CA SER A 25 3.46 -48.55 41.30
C SER A 25 4.32 -47.86 42.38
N ASP A 26 5.59 -47.57 42.08
CA ASP A 26 6.47 -46.82 42.98
C ASP A 26 5.99 -45.38 43.13
N LEU A 27 5.58 -44.74 42.02
CA LEU A 27 5.00 -43.40 42.03
C LEU A 27 3.70 -43.34 42.85
N LEU A 28 2.80 -44.32 42.70
CA LEU A 28 1.55 -44.40 43.47
C LEU A 28 1.82 -44.62 44.97
N SER A 29 2.84 -45.41 45.33
CA SER A 29 3.24 -45.59 46.73
C SER A 29 3.78 -44.29 47.35
N VAL A 30 4.62 -43.56 46.60
CA VAL A 30 5.14 -42.25 47.03
C VAL A 30 4.02 -41.23 47.15
N ALA A 31 3.11 -41.19 46.17
CA ALA A 31 1.93 -40.32 46.18
C ALA A 31 1.06 -40.60 47.41
N SER A 32 0.81 -41.88 47.72
CA SER A 32 -0.01 -42.28 48.87
C SER A 32 0.57 -41.78 50.19
N SER A 33 1.89 -41.93 50.37
CA SER A 33 2.59 -41.45 51.57
C SER A 33 2.62 -39.92 51.68
N LYS A 34 2.82 -39.21 50.57
CA LYS A 34 3.01 -37.75 50.57
C LYS A 34 1.70 -36.95 50.60
N LEU A 35 0.65 -37.48 49.99
CA LEU A 35 -0.67 -36.85 49.93
C LEU A 35 -1.62 -37.38 51.01
N GLY A 36 -1.30 -38.49 51.68
CA GLY A 36 -2.14 -39.07 52.73
C GLY A 36 -3.41 -39.75 52.20
N ILE A 37 -3.40 -40.17 50.94
CA ILE A 37 -4.51 -40.87 50.27
C ILE A 37 -4.07 -42.29 49.86
N LYS A 38 -5.01 -43.17 49.50
CA LYS A 38 -4.69 -44.47 48.90
C LYS A 38 -4.64 -44.37 47.37
N ALA A 39 -3.58 -43.76 46.83
CA ALA A 39 -3.48 -43.50 45.39
C ALA A 39 -3.51 -44.79 44.55
N ALA A 40 -4.49 -44.88 43.64
CA ALA A 40 -4.70 -46.00 42.72
C ALA A 40 -4.58 -45.60 41.25
N SER A 41 -4.91 -44.34 40.91
CA SER A 41 -4.87 -43.82 39.54
C SER A 41 -4.17 -42.46 39.49
N VAL A 42 -3.51 -42.16 38.36
CA VAL A 42 -2.91 -40.85 38.12
C VAL A 42 -3.37 -40.25 36.79
N TYR A 43 -3.73 -38.97 36.82
CA TYR A 43 -4.23 -38.22 35.68
C TYR A 43 -3.35 -37.00 35.39
N ASN A 44 -3.32 -36.56 34.13
CA ASN A 44 -2.79 -35.25 33.77
C ASN A 44 -3.85 -34.15 34.01
N GLY A 45 -3.45 -32.88 33.92
CA GLY A 45 -4.36 -31.73 34.12
C GLY A 45 -5.48 -31.56 33.08
N LYS A 46 -5.62 -32.46 32.10
CA LYS A 46 -6.74 -32.51 31.17
C LYS A 46 -7.63 -33.74 31.38
N GLY A 47 -7.41 -34.50 32.46
CA GLY A 47 -8.14 -35.71 32.79
C GLY A 47 -7.73 -36.97 32.03
N GLY A 48 -6.59 -36.95 31.33
CA GLY A 48 -6.03 -38.15 30.71
C GLY A 48 -5.41 -39.06 31.76
N LEU A 49 -5.89 -40.31 31.86
CA LEU A 49 -5.28 -41.35 32.70
C LEU A 49 -3.89 -41.68 32.17
N ILE A 50 -2.91 -41.75 33.06
CA ILE A 50 -1.53 -42.15 32.74
C ILE A 50 -1.32 -43.56 33.28
N ASP A 51 -1.13 -44.49 32.37
CA ASP A 51 -0.89 -45.92 32.62
C ASP A 51 0.59 -46.32 32.48
N ASP A 52 1.41 -45.45 31.88
CA ASP A 52 2.86 -45.65 31.75
C ASP A 52 3.66 -44.43 32.26
N ILE A 53 4.61 -44.70 33.17
CA ILE A 53 5.54 -43.72 33.72
C ILE A 53 6.42 -43.06 32.65
N ALA A 54 6.61 -43.68 31.47
CA ALA A 54 7.34 -43.10 30.35
C ALA A 54 6.66 -41.83 29.80
N LEU A 55 5.35 -41.67 29.98
CA LEU A 55 4.57 -40.54 29.48
C LEU A 55 4.72 -39.27 30.32
N ILE A 56 5.23 -39.41 31.54
CA ILE A 56 5.42 -38.31 32.49
C ILE A 56 6.67 -37.51 32.12
N ARG A 57 6.57 -36.19 32.04
CA ARG A 57 7.69 -35.27 31.76
C ARG A 57 8.16 -34.57 33.03
N ASP A 58 9.28 -33.86 32.92
CA ASP A 58 9.79 -33.02 34.00
C ASP A 58 8.85 -31.80 34.17
N ASP A 59 8.61 -31.43 35.42
CA ASP A 59 7.70 -30.39 35.89
C ASP A 59 6.20 -30.59 35.54
N ASP A 60 5.79 -31.82 35.21
CA ASP A 60 4.38 -32.16 34.99
C ASP A 60 3.55 -31.99 36.28
N VAL A 61 2.30 -31.56 36.09
CA VAL A 61 1.26 -31.51 37.14
C VAL A 61 0.34 -32.71 37.00
N LEU A 62 0.31 -33.54 38.05
CA LEU A 62 -0.40 -34.81 38.07
C LEU A 62 -1.42 -34.85 39.21
N TYR A 63 -2.53 -35.54 38.98
CA TYR A 63 -3.65 -35.66 39.91
C TYR A 63 -3.83 -37.12 40.32
N MET A 64 -3.76 -37.37 41.62
CA MET A 64 -3.77 -38.71 42.22
C MET A 64 -5.15 -39.00 42.81
N SER A 65 -5.75 -40.13 42.42
CA SER A 65 -7.09 -40.55 42.83
C SER A 65 -7.05 -41.90 43.54
N GLU A 66 -7.99 -42.16 44.45
CA GLU A 66 -8.15 -43.47 45.12
C GLU A 66 -8.87 -44.53 44.27
N GLY A 67 -9.19 -44.19 43.01
CA GLY A 67 -9.92 -45.04 42.06
C GLY A 67 -11.06 -44.31 41.37
N ASP A 68 -11.39 -43.10 41.82
CA ASP A 68 -12.42 -42.25 41.24
C ASP A 68 -11.99 -41.63 39.90
N PRO A 69 -12.95 -41.30 39.01
CA PRO A 69 -12.68 -40.59 37.76
C PRO A 69 -12.07 -39.22 38.03
N PHE A 70 -11.33 -38.69 37.04
CA PHE A 70 -10.72 -37.36 37.16
C PHE A 70 -11.78 -36.29 37.45
N VAL A 71 -11.51 -35.47 38.47
CA VAL A 71 -12.29 -34.29 38.80
C VAL A 71 -11.43 -33.09 38.46
N ASP A 72 -11.89 -32.29 37.49
CA ASP A 72 -11.22 -31.05 37.13
C ASP A 72 -11.30 -30.09 38.34
N PRO A 73 -10.16 -29.68 38.93
CA PRO A 73 -10.14 -28.75 40.05
C PRO A 73 -10.78 -27.39 39.75
N GLN A 74 -11.09 -27.10 38.48
CA GLN A 74 -11.74 -25.87 38.03
C GLN A 74 -13.26 -26.02 37.83
N HIS A 75 -13.85 -27.18 38.14
CA HIS A 75 -15.26 -27.50 37.86
C HIS A 75 -16.11 -27.74 39.13
N GLU A 76 -15.93 -26.95 40.20
CA GLU A 76 -16.97 -26.80 41.23
C GLU A 76 -17.94 -25.68 40.85
N SER A 77 -19.05 -26.05 40.20
CA SER A 77 -20.21 -25.18 39.99
C SER A 77 -21.23 -25.35 41.13
N THR A 78 -21.22 -24.38 42.04
CA THR A 78 -22.40 -23.69 42.61
C THR A 78 -23.60 -24.53 43.05
N VAL A 79 -23.72 -24.75 44.37
CA VAL A 79 -25.03 -24.74 45.05
C VAL A 79 -24.88 -24.02 46.39
N THR A 80 -25.80 -23.09 46.65
CA THR A 80 -26.07 -22.32 47.89
C THR A 80 -25.27 -21.03 48.15
N SER A 81 -26.03 -19.93 48.01
CA SER A 81 -26.06 -18.71 48.83
C SER A 81 -24.76 -18.03 49.29
N ASP A 82 -24.67 -16.77 48.88
CA ASP A 82 -24.07 -15.63 49.57
C ASP A 82 -22.56 -15.36 49.40
N HIS A 83 -22.32 -14.26 48.68
CA HIS A 83 -21.23 -13.28 48.77
C HIS A 83 -19.77 -13.66 48.41
N HIS A 84 -19.31 -12.99 47.33
CA HIS A 84 -17.94 -12.61 46.97
C HIS A 84 -17.03 -13.58 46.18
N GLY A 85 -17.05 -13.41 44.84
CA GLY A 85 -15.84 -13.02 44.10
C GLY A 85 -14.89 -14.10 43.56
N ALA A 86 -15.24 -14.72 42.42
CA ALA A 86 -14.25 -15.29 41.50
C ALA A 86 -14.22 -14.43 40.23
N HIS A 87 -13.41 -13.37 40.23
CA HIS A 87 -13.25 -12.51 39.04
C HIS A 87 -12.36 -13.22 38.03
N THR A 88 -12.95 -13.81 36.99
CA THR A 88 -12.20 -14.00 35.74
C THR A 88 -11.83 -12.63 35.19
N ASP A 89 -10.57 -12.42 34.81
CA ASP A 89 -10.12 -11.17 34.15
C ASP A 89 -10.78 -10.95 32.79
N TRP A 90 -11.42 -12.00 32.26
CA TRP A 90 -12.20 -12.00 31.03
C TRP A 90 -13.50 -11.22 31.15
N LEU A 91 -13.79 -10.45 30.11
CA LEU A 91 -15.04 -9.73 29.93
C LEU A 91 -15.43 -9.71 28.45
N THR A 92 -16.72 -9.46 28.20
CA THR A 92 -17.26 -9.32 26.85
C THR A 92 -17.74 -7.89 26.65
N LEU A 93 -17.31 -7.27 25.54
CA LEU A 93 -17.79 -5.99 25.05
C LEU A 93 -18.75 -6.25 23.89
N ASN A 94 -19.95 -5.71 23.93
CA ASN A 94 -20.88 -5.72 22.81
C ASN A 94 -20.82 -4.35 22.11
N ILE A 95 -20.08 -4.29 21.00
CA ILE A 95 -19.87 -3.06 20.23
C ILE A 95 -20.86 -3.04 19.07
N GLY A 96 -21.86 -2.16 19.12
CA GLY A 96 -22.85 -1.99 18.03
C GLY A 96 -23.57 -3.29 17.64
N GLY A 97 -23.72 -4.24 18.57
CA GLY A 97 -24.35 -5.55 18.33
C GLY A 97 -23.40 -6.72 18.09
N ARG A 98 -22.08 -6.50 17.98
CA ARG A 98 -21.08 -7.57 17.81
C ARG A 98 -20.32 -7.82 19.12
N PRO A 99 -20.29 -9.06 19.65
CA PRO A 99 -19.56 -9.37 20.87
C PRO A 99 -18.06 -9.56 20.61
N PHE A 100 -17.24 -8.93 21.45
CA PHE A 100 -15.79 -9.04 21.51
C PHE A 100 -15.37 -9.48 22.91
N THR A 101 -14.62 -10.57 23.00
CA THR A 101 -14.17 -11.10 24.29
C THR A 101 -12.67 -10.81 24.47
N THR A 102 -12.32 -10.26 25.63
CA THR A 102 -10.94 -9.84 25.95
C THR A 102 -10.73 -9.84 27.46
N THR A 103 -9.51 -9.55 27.91
CA THR A 103 -9.19 -9.40 29.34
C THR A 103 -9.17 -7.93 29.76
N ARG A 104 -9.51 -7.65 31.01
CA ARG A 104 -9.41 -6.31 31.60
C ARG A 104 -7.97 -5.79 31.52
N SER A 105 -6.99 -6.66 31.76
CA SER A 105 -5.58 -6.36 31.53
C SER A 105 -5.28 -5.82 30.12
N THR A 106 -5.89 -6.37 29.07
CA THR A 106 -5.74 -5.85 27.69
C THR A 106 -6.26 -4.42 27.55
N LEU A 107 -7.38 -4.10 28.20
CA LEU A 107 -8.02 -2.78 28.08
C LEU A 107 -7.32 -1.69 28.89
N VAL A 108 -6.62 -2.04 29.96
CA VAL A 108 -6.05 -1.09 30.93
C VAL A 108 -4.52 -0.93 30.76
N SER A 109 -3.81 -1.99 30.36
CA SER A 109 -2.34 -2.01 30.45
C SER A 109 -1.61 -1.09 29.48
N LYS A 110 -2.16 -0.87 28.28
CA LYS A 110 -1.42 -0.26 27.17
C LYS A 110 -1.60 1.24 27.07
N GLU A 111 -2.83 1.71 27.26
CA GLU A 111 -3.19 3.12 27.27
C GLU A 111 -3.96 3.43 28.57
N PRO A 112 -3.25 3.72 29.68
CA PRO A 112 -3.87 3.93 30.99
C PRO A 112 -4.86 5.11 31.05
N GLU A 113 -4.67 6.09 30.18
CA GLU A 113 -5.52 7.30 30.07
C GLU A 113 -6.68 7.12 29.06
N SER A 114 -6.80 5.93 28.46
CA SER A 114 -7.89 5.67 27.50
C SER A 114 -9.24 5.58 28.21
N MET A 115 -10.32 5.88 27.48
CA MET A 115 -11.69 5.69 27.96
C MET A 115 -11.91 4.25 28.45
N LEU A 116 -11.37 3.25 27.72
CA LEU A 116 -11.48 1.84 28.11
C LEU A 116 -10.72 1.56 29.41
N ALA A 117 -9.54 2.14 29.60
CA ALA A 117 -8.80 2.01 30.86
C ALA A 117 -9.56 2.64 32.03
N HIS A 118 -10.20 3.80 31.85
CA HIS A 118 -11.04 4.40 32.88
C HIS A 118 -12.32 3.61 33.16
N MET A 119 -12.98 3.10 32.12
CA MET A 119 -14.20 2.29 32.25
C MET A 119 -13.96 0.96 32.98
N PHE A 120 -12.74 0.42 32.90
CA PHE A 120 -12.39 -0.90 33.41
C PHE A 120 -11.22 -0.91 34.42
N GLY A 121 -10.75 0.26 34.88
CA GLY A 121 -9.63 0.39 35.80
C GLY A 121 -9.99 0.20 37.27
N GLU A 122 -10.98 0.94 37.79
CA GLU A 122 -11.48 0.81 39.16
C GLU A 122 -12.91 0.26 39.16
N LYS A 123 -13.20 -0.69 40.06
CA LYS A 123 -14.42 -1.51 40.02
C LYS A 123 -15.74 -0.76 40.19
N ASP A 124 -15.74 0.49 40.66
CA ASP A 124 -16.96 1.16 41.17
C ASP A 124 -17.26 2.56 40.62
N VAL A 125 -16.57 3.04 39.58
CA VAL A 125 -16.74 4.44 39.12
C VAL A 125 -17.75 4.59 37.97
N TRP A 126 -17.90 3.58 37.12
CA TRP A 126 -18.76 3.66 35.93
C TRP A 126 -19.86 2.60 35.99
N GLY A 127 -21.12 3.05 36.06
CA GLY A 127 -22.31 2.18 35.93
C GLY A 127 -22.47 1.70 34.49
N ASN A 128 -21.52 0.88 34.02
CA ASN A 128 -21.50 0.41 32.65
C ASN A 128 -22.73 -0.46 32.37
N THR A 129 -23.52 -0.09 31.37
CA THR A 129 -24.70 -0.85 30.96
C THR A 129 -24.29 -2.23 30.47
N GLN A 130 -24.81 -3.27 31.12
CA GLN A 130 -24.62 -4.66 30.71
C GLN A 130 -25.92 -5.24 30.16
N ASP A 131 -25.80 -6.15 29.19
CA ASP A 131 -26.94 -6.97 28.78
C ASP A 131 -27.21 -8.13 29.77
N LYS A 132 -28.28 -8.88 29.50
CA LYS A 132 -28.70 -10.06 30.29
C LYS A 132 -27.64 -11.17 30.36
N HIS A 133 -26.61 -11.13 29.52
CA HIS A 133 -25.51 -12.09 29.48
C HIS A 133 -24.22 -11.53 30.10
N GLY A 134 -24.25 -10.31 30.65
CA GLY A 134 -23.12 -9.67 31.30
C GLY A 134 -22.15 -8.96 30.34
N ALA A 135 -22.50 -8.81 29.06
CA ALA A 135 -21.67 -8.08 28.09
C ALA A 135 -21.88 -6.57 28.23
N TYR A 136 -20.77 -5.82 28.26
CA TYR A 136 -20.78 -4.36 28.37
C TYR A 136 -21.17 -3.72 27.03
N LEU A 137 -22.22 -2.93 27.02
CA LEU A 137 -22.79 -2.35 25.80
C LEU A 137 -22.06 -1.05 25.43
N ILE A 138 -21.60 -0.96 24.18
CA ILE A 138 -20.97 0.24 23.62
C ILE A 138 -21.60 0.50 22.25
N ASP A 139 -22.24 1.65 22.09
CA ASP A 139 -22.94 2.06 20.87
C ASP A 139 -21.96 2.68 19.86
N ARG A 140 -21.10 1.84 19.27
CA ARG A 140 -20.07 2.23 18.28
C ARG A 140 -19.95 1.22 17.15
N SER A 141 -19.18 1.55 16.11
CA SER A 141 -19.01 0.66 14.96
C SER A 141 -18.09 -0.53 15.29
N PRO A 142 -18.57 -1.78 15.19
CA PRO A 142 -17.74 -2.95 15.45
C PRO A 142 -16.66 -3.18 14.38
N GLU A 143 -16.88 -2.67 13.16
CA GLU A 143 -15.94 -2.85 12.03
C GLU A 143 -14.60 -2.15 12.29
N TYR A 144 -14.64 -0.96 12.90
CA TYR A 144 -13.47 -0.15 13.19
C TYR A 144 -12.87 -0.43 14.58
N PHE A 145 -13.60 -1.13 15.44
CA PHE A 145 -13.12 -1.52 16.77
C PHE A 145 -12.15 -2.70 16.75
N GLU A 146 -12.31 -3.65 15.83
CA GLU A 146 -11.47 -4.86 15.78
C GLU A 146 -9.96 -4.56 15.62
N PRO A 147 -9.52 -3.62 14.75
CA PRO A 147 -8.12 -3.20 14.68
C PRO A 147 -7.61 -2.57 15.99
N ILE A 148 -8.47 -1.83 16.68
CA ILE A 148 -8.14 -1.17 17.95
C ILE A 148 -7.92 -2.20 19.05
N LEU A 149 -8.81 -3.18 19.17
CA LEU A 149 -8.68 -4.25 20.15
C LEU A 149 -7.39 -5.06 19.93
N ASN A 150 -7.04 -5.31 18.67
CA ASN A 150 -5.79 -5.99 18.32
C ASN A 150 -4.56 -5.15 18.67
N TYR A 151 -4.60 -3.84 18.42
CA TYR A 151 -3.54 -2.94 18.90
C TYR A 151 -3.37 -2.99 20.42
N LEU A 152 -4.46 -3.02 21.20
CA LEU A 152 -4.39 -3.15 22.65
C LEU A 152 -3.80 -4.51 23.08
N ARG A 153 -4.03 -5.58 22.31
CA ARG A 153 -3.49 -6.93 22.60
C ARG A 153 -1.99 -7.06 22.36
N HIS A 154 -1.48 -6.56 21.23
CA HIS A 154 -0.10 -6.85 20.79
C HIS A 154 0.69 -5.61 20.34
N GLY A 155 0.08 -4.43 20.32
CA GLY A 155 0.75 -3.16 20.09
C GLY A 155 1.16 -2.85 18.66
N GLN A 156 0.71 -3.64 17.70
CA GLN A 156 0.96 -3.41 16.29
C GLN A 156 -0.31 -2.94 15.61
N LEU A 157 -0.20 -1.93 14.76
CA LEU A 157 -1.28 -1.49 13.89
C LEU A 157 -1.42 -2.47 12.71
N ILE A 158 -2.52 -3.23 12.69
CA ILE A 158 -2.86 -4.15 11.61
C ILE A 158 -4.28 -3.81 11.14
N ILE A 159 -4.41 -3.43 9.86
CA ILE A 159 -5.70 -3.12 9.24
C ILE A 159 -5.90 -4.07 8.07
N ASN A 160 -7.01 -4.79 8.08
CA ASN A 160 -7.36 -5.71 6.99
C ASN A 160 -7.69 -4.93 5.71
N GLU A 161 -7.42 -5.54 4.56
CA GLU A 161 -7.83 -4.99 3.27
C GLU A 161 -9.36 -4.72 3.24
N GLY A 162 -9.74 -3.52 2.80
CA GLY A 162 -11.14 -3.09 2.73
C GLY A 162 -11.64 -2.26 3.92
N ILE A 163 -10.92 -2.24 5.06
CA ILE A 163 -11.30 -1.40 6.21
C ILE A 163 -10.81 0.03 5.98
N ASN A 164 -11.71 1.01 6.13
CA ASN A 164 -11.36 2.43 6.03
C ASN A 164 -10.55 2.89 7.25
N ILE A 165 -9.27 3.18 7.04
CA ILE A 165 -8.33 3.64 8.08
C ILE A 165 -8.79 4.91 8.81
N ARG A 166 -9.56 5.80 8.14
CA ARG A 166 -10.12 7.00 8.78
C ARG A 166 -11.21 6.64 9.80
N GLY A 167 -12.01 5.60 9.52
CA GLY A 167 -12.98 5.10 10.48
C GLY A 167 -12.31 4.54 11.73
N VAL A 168 -11.19 3.82 11.56
CA VAL A 168 -10.36 3.34 12.68
C VAL A 168 -9.77 4.51 13.49
N LEU A 169 -9.31 5.58 12.83
CA LEU A 169 -8.81 6.78 13.50
C LEU A 169 -9.89 7.44 14.37
N GLU A 170 -11.11 7.59 13.86
CA GLU A 170 -12.22 8.19 14.61
C GLU A 170 -12.60 7.36 15.84
N GLU A 171 -12.61 6.02 15.74
CA GLU A 171 -12.81 5.16 16.91
C GLU A 171 -11.62 5.24 17.88
N ALA A 172 -10.36 5.28 17.40
CA ALA A 172 -9.19 5.38 18.27
C ALA A 172 -9.22 6.69 19.10
N ARG A 173 -9.64 7.80 18.48
CA ARG A 173 -9.87 9.08 19.17
C ARG A 173 -11.02 8.99 20.16
N PHE A 174 -12.13 8.37 19.78
CA PHE A 174 -13.27 8.18 20.67
C PHE A 174 -12.89 7.41 21.94
N PHE A 175 -12.14 6.32 21.80
CA PHE A 175 -11.66 5.53 22.96
C PHE A 175 -10.46 6.16 23.69
N GLY A 176 -9.91 7.29 23.22
CA GLY A 176 -8.78 7.96 23.86
C GLY A 176 -7.46 7.17 23.75
N ILE A 177 -7.23 6.47 22.64
CA ILE A 177 -6.03 5.64 22.43
C ILE A 177 -5.02 6.49 21.64
N GLU A 178 -4.37 7.42 22.34
CA GLU A 178 -3.57 8.50 21.73
C GLU A 178 -2.42 7.98 20.86
N GLN A 179 -1.63 7.01 21.35
CA GLN A 179 -0.50 6.48 20.57
C GLN A 179 -0.96 5.80 19.28
N LEU A 180 -2.11 5.13 19.29
CA LEU A 180 -2.69 4.53 18.09
C LEU A 180 -3.20 5.59 17.12
N ALA A 181 -3.85 6.64 17.64
CA ALA A 181 -4.32 7.75 16.82
C ALA A 181 -3.14 8.44 16.10
N GLU A 182 -2.03 8.69 16.79
CA GLU A 182 -0.80 9.23 16.18
C GLU A 182 -0.25 8.29 15.08
N GLN A 183 -0.18 6.98 15.33
CA GLN A 183 0.26 6.00 14.33
C GLN A 183 -0.66 5.99 13.11
N LEU A 184 -1.98 6.07 13.31
CA LEU A 184 -2.98 6.12 12.25
C LEU A 184 -2.89 7.42 11.44
N GLU A 185 -2.67 8.57 12.09
CA GLU A 185 -2.47 9.85 11.41
C GLU A 185 -1.23 9.84 10.52
N VAL A 186 -0.11 9.30 11.03
CA VAL A 186 1.12 9.11 10.25
C VAL A 186 0.87 8.16 9.08
N ALA A 187 0.19 7.03 9.30
CA ALA A 187 -0.14 6.07 8.24
C ALA A 187 -1.03 6.72 7.16
N ILE A 188 -2.06 7.47 7.55
CA ILE A 188 -2.94 8.20 6.63
C ILE A 188 -2.16 9.23 5.83
N LYS A 189 -1.28 10.00 6.48
CA LYS A 189 -0.43 11.00 5.84
C LYS A 189 0.53 10.37 4.83
N ASN A 190 1.07 9.18 5.12
CA ASN A 190 1.95 8.45 4.21
C ASN A 190 1.20 7.81 3.03
N THR A 191 -0.09 7.51 3.17
CA THR A 191 -0.94 6.96 2.09
C THR A 191 -1.62 8.00 1.20
N GLN A 192 -1.74 9.25 1.64
CA GLN A 192 -2.22 10.32 0.78
C GLN A 192 -1.09 10.71 -0.19
N PRO A 193 -1.33 10.81 -1.51
CA PRO A 193 -0.37 11.45 -2.39
C PRO A 193 -0.12 12.85 -1.83
N PRO A 194 1.13 13.32 -1.75
CA PRO A 194 1.39 14.63 -1.22
C PRO A 194 0.61 15.66 -2.05
N GLU A 195 -0.24 16.47 -1.39
CA GLU A 195 -0.73 17.75 -1.93
C GLU A 195 0.42 18.77 -2.09
N ASP A 196 1.66 18.33 -1.86
CA ASP A 196 2.84 19.03 -2.28
C ASP A 196 2.92 18.94 -3.81
N HIS A 197 2.51 20.00 -4.49
CA HIS A 197 2.81 20.22 -5.90
C HIS A 197 4.31 20.46 -6.13
N SER A 198 5.19 20.11 -5.19
CA SER A 198 6.62 20.15 -5.41
C SER A 198 7.01 19.22 -6.57
N PRO A 199 7.99 19.63 -7.40
CA PRO A 199 8.50 18.77 -8.44
C PRO A 199 9.18 17.53 -7.86
N ILE A 200 8.83 16.36 -8.38
CA ILE A 200 9.50 15.08 -8.08
C ILE A 200 10.95 15.17 -8.54
N SER A 201 11.88 14.93 -7.63
CA SER A 201 13.30 14.92 -7.95
C SER A 201 13.71 13.68 -8.75
N ARG A 202 14.83 13.78 -9.48
CA ARG A 202 15.43 12.63 -10.18
C ARG A 202 15.60 11.42 -9.27
N LYS A 203 16.07 11.64 -8.04
CA LYS A 203 16.35 10.56 -7.08
C LYS A 203 15.07 9.82 -6.66
N GLU A 204 14.00 10.56 -6.41
CA GLU A 204 12.69 9.98 -6.09
C GLU A 204 12.14 9.21 -7.28
N PHE A 205 12.21 9.81 -8.47
CA PHE A 205 11.69 9.15 -9.66
C PHE A 205 12.47 7.87 -10.02
N VAL A 206 13.80 7.87 -9.89
CA VAL A 206 14.61 6.65 -10.07
C VAL A 206 14.21 5.57 -9.06
N ARG A 207 13.86 5.92 -7.82
CA ARG A 207 13.34 4.93 -6.87
C ARG A 207 12.01 4.34 -7.35
N PHE A 208 11.10 5.15 -7.89
CA PHE A 208 9.85 4.65 -8.46
C PHE A 208 10.09 3.72 -9.65
N LEU A 209 11.02 4.06 -10.55
CA LEU A 209 11.40 3.18 -11.66
C LEU A 209 11.93 1.82 -11.18
N LEU A 210 12.78 1.82 -10.16
CA LEU A 210 13.36 0.59 -9.61
C LEU A 210 12.37 -0.24 -8.78
N ALA A 211 11.40 0.41 -8.14
CA ALA A 211 10.38 -0.25 -7.34
C ALA A 211 9.24 -0.82 -8.19
N THR A 212 9.07 -0.35 -9.43
CA THR A 212 7.98 -0.79 -10.29
C THR A 212 8.32 -2.12 -10.97
N PRO A 213 7.51 -3.18 -10.82
CA PRO A 213 7.72 -4.45 -11.50
C PRO A 213 7.66 -4.28 -13.02
N THR A 214 8.46 -5.04 -13.77
CA THR A 214 8.49 -5.01 -15.24
C THR A 214 7.19 -5.46 -15.91
N LYS A 215 6.26 -6.05 -15.15
CA LYS A 215 4.93 -6.46 -15.61
C LYS A 215 3.86 -5.38 -15.42
N SER A 216 4.19 -4.31 -14.71
CA SER A 216 3.25 -3.25 -14.33
C SER A 216 3.59 -1.97 -15.10
N GLU A 217 2.55 -1.30 -15.60
CA GLU A 217 2.67 0.04 -16.17
C GLU A 217 2.94 1.04 -15.04
N LEU A 218 4.04 1.79 -15.12
CA LEU A 218 4.28 2.92 -14.21
C LEU A 218 3.37 4.07 -14.63
N ARG A 219 2.48 4.48 -13.71
CA ARG A 219 1.56 5.60 -13.90
C ARG A 219 2.07 6.83 -13.19
N CYS A 220 2.40 7.84 -13.98
CA CYS A 220 2.84 9.16 -13.56
C CYS A 220 1.82 10.25 -13.97
N GLN A 221 0.56 9.85 -14.10
CA GLN A 221 -0.50 10.73 -14.56
C GLN A 221 -0.71 11.91 -13.60
N GLY A 222 -0.66 13.14 -14.10
CA GLY A 222 -0.88 14.35 -13.31
C GLY A 222 0.24 14.71 -12.34
N LEU A 223 1.34 13.96 -12.31
CA LEU A 223 2.46 14.24 -11.41
C LEU A 223 3.26 15.46 -11.87
N ASN A 224 3.87 16.16 -10.91
CA ASN A 224 4.74 17.28 -11.19
C ASN A 224 6.21 16.83 -11.24
N PHE A 225 6.85 17.04 -12.38
CA PHE A 225 8.28 16.83 -12.63
C PHE A 225 8.97 18.14 -13.03
N SER A 226 8.34 19.30 -12.89
CA SER A 226 8.87 20.53 -13.49
C SER A 226 10.32 20.83 -13.08
N GLY A 227 11.18 21.07 -14.07
CA GLY A 227 12.61 21.26 -13.86
C GLY A 227 13.41 20.00 -13.47
N ALA A 228 12.80 18.82 -13.42
CA ALA A 228 13.49 17.59 -13.06
C ALA A 228 14.49 17.16 -14.13
N ASP A 229 15.59 16.55 -13.68
CA ASP A 229 16.53 15.87 -14.55
C ASP A 229 16.10 14.42 -14.77
N LEU A 230 15.53 14.15 -15.93
CA LEU A 230 15.11 12.84 -16.42
C LEU A 230 16.00 12.34 -17.58
N SER A 231 17.15 12.98 -17.80
CA SER A 231 18.05 12.67 -18.91
C SER A 231 18.55 11.23 -18.83
N ARG A 232 18.70 10.61 -20.01
CA ARG A 232 19.22 9.23 -20.21
C ARG A 232 18.47 8.13 -19.48
N LEU A 233 17.29 8.42 -18.92
CA LEU A 233 16.46 7.40 -18.27
C LEU A 233 15.74 6.54 -19.32
N ASP A 234 15.50 5.29 -18.96
CA ASP A 234 14.58 4.42 -19.69
C ASP A 234 13.16 4.67 -19.19
N LEU A 235 12.37 5.36 -20.01
CA LEU A 235 11.01 5.81 -19.71
C LEU A 235 9.97 5.16 -20.62
N ARG A 236 10.33 4.01 -21.22
CA ARG A 236 9.47 3.30 -22.16
C ARG A 236 8.16 2.88 -21.51
N TYR A 237 7.06 3.02 -22.25
CA TYR A 237 5.71 2.60 -21.84
C TYR A 237 5.17 3.29 -20.57
N ILE A 238 5.83 4.33 -20.06
CA ILE A 238 5.35 5.06 -18.89
C ILE A 238 4.19 5.98 -19.28
N ASN A 239 3.19 6.06 -18.40
CA ASN A 239 2.04 6.93 -18.57
C ASN A 239 2.25 8.27 -17.84
N PHE A 240 2.64 9.29 -18.59
CA PHE A 240 2.80 10.68 -18.18
C PHE A 240 1.61 11.56 -18.58
N LYS A 241 0.43 10.98 -18.80
CA LYS A 241 -0.77 11.75 -19.18
C LYS A 241 -1.00 12.90 -18.20
N MET A 242 -1.26 14.11 -18.70
CA MET A 242 -1.48 15.30 -17.86
C MET A 242 -0.34 15.64 -16.88
N ALA A 243 0.85 15.03 -16.99
CA ALA A 243 1.98 15.35 -16.12
C ALA A 243 2.54 16.74 -16.44
N ASN A 244 3.08 17.41 -15.42
CA ASN A 244 3.85 18.64 -15.61
C ASN A 244 5.33 18.28 -15.76
N LEU A 245 5.82 18.28 -17.00
CA LEU A 245 7.21 18.07 -17.40
C LEU A 245 7.86 19.38 -17.87
N SER A 246 7.28 20.54 -17.52
CA SER A 246 7.79 21.84 -17.96
C SER A 246 9.24 22.02 -17.52
N ARG A 247 10.09 22.51 -18.42
CA ARG A 247 11.53 22.74 -18.18
C ARG A 247 12.31 21.50 -17.73
N CYS A 248 11.79 20.29 -17.91
CA CYS A 248 12.53 19.07 -17.62
C CYS A 248 13.74 18.92 -18.54
N ASN A 249 14.79 18.31 -18.03
CA ASN A 249 15.85 17.76 -18.87
C ASN A 249 15.55 16.30 -19.19
N LEU A 250 15.15 16.01 -20.42
CA LEU A 250 14.85 14.69 -20.99
C LEU A 250 15.87 14.31 -22.08
N THR A 251 17.04 14.97 -22.11
CA THR A 251 18.09 14.70 -23.11
C THR A 251 18.47 13.23 -23.14
N HIS A 252 18.48 12.65 -24.34
CA HIS A 252 18.77 11.23 -24.59
C HIS A 252 17.92 10.23 -23.77
N ALA A 253 16.77 10.65 -23.22
CA ALA A 253 15.85 9.73 -22.56
C ALA A 253 15.18 8.82 -23.59
N ASN A 254 14.82 7.61 -23.16
CA ASN A 254 14.05 6.68 -23.99
C ASN A 254 12.58 6.76 -23.62
N LEU A 255 11.80 7.53 -24.38
CA LEU A 255 10.36 7.75 -24.22
C LEU A 255 9.53 6.89 -25.19
N CYS A 256 10.12 5.85 -25.79
CA CYS A 256 9.44 5.00 -26.76
C CYS A 256 8.13 4.43 -26.18
N SER A 257 7.05 4.58 -26.95
CA SER A 257 5.69 4.17 -26.59
C SER A 257 5.14 4.75 -25.27
N SER A 258 5.73 5.84 -24.76
CA SER A 258 5.19 6.55 -23.59
C SER A 258 3.92 7.34 -23.93
N ASN A 259 3.09 7.57 -22.91
CA ASN A 259 1.87 8.36 -23.04
C ASN A 259 2.06 9.74 -22.39
N LEU A 260 2.19 10.77 -23.21
CA LEU A 260 2.32 12.20 -22.86
C LEU A 260 1.07 13.00 -23.27
N GLU A 261 -0.09 12.34 -23.44
CA GLU A 261 -1.34 13.01 -23.78
C GLU A 261 -1.64 14.13 -22.79
N ARG A 262 -1.86 15.35 -23.30
CA ARG A 262 -2.14 16.55 -22.48
C ARG A 262 -1.07 16.88 -21.43
N ALA A 263 0.14 16.34 -21.54
CA ALA A 263 1.25 16.71 -20.66
C ALA A 263 1.74 18.13 -20.99
N ASP A 264 2.30 18.81 -19.99
CA ASP A 264 2.98 20.09 -20.17
C ASP A 264 4.50 19.87 -20.23
N LEU A 265 5.08 20.00 -21.41
CA LEU A 265 6.50 19.93 -21.74
C LEU A 265 7.06 21.32 -22.09
N SER A 266 6.37 22.41 -21.73
CA SER A 266 6.83 23.75 -22.08
C SER A 266 8.26 24.04 -21.62
N GLY A 267 9.10 24.47 -22.56
CA GLY A 267 10.53 24.73 -22.32
C GLY A 267 11.36 23.51 -21.91
N ALA A 268 10.86 22.28 -22.05
CA ALA A 268 11.64 21.07 -21.76
C ALA A 268 12.74 20.86 -22.82
N ASN A 269 13.84 20.19 -22.43
CA ASN A 269 14.90 19.79 -23.35
C ASN A 269 14.86 18.27 -23.56
N LEU A 270 14.44 17.83 -24.75
CA LEU A 270 14.36 16.44 -25.19
C LEU A 270 15.45 16.11 -26.24
N ASP A 271 16.51 16.88 -26.37
CA ASP A 271 17.50 16.68 -27.44
C ASP A 271 18.03 15.24 -27.48
N GLY A 272 17.99 14.65 -28.67
CA GLY A 272 18.41 13.27 -28.93
C GLY A 272 17.58 12.20 -28.20
N ALA A 273 16.38 12.51 -27.71
CA ALA A 273 15.49 11.52 -27.10
C ALA A 273 14.92 10.54 -28.13
N ASN A 274 14.62 9.33 -27.68
CA ASN A 274 13.87 8.35 -28.47
C ASN A 274 12.37 8.50 -28.19
N LEU A 275 11.60 8.93 -29.18
CA LEU A 275 10.17 9.22 -29.13
C LEU A 275 9.35 8.31 -30.08
N GLN A 276 9.91 7.16 -30.46
CA GLN A 276 9.23 6.15 -31.28
C GLN A 276 7.87 5.78 -30.70
N GLY A 277 6.80 5.88 -31.50
CA GLY A 277 5.44 5.52 -31.08
C GLY A 277 4.86 6.34 -29.92
N VAL A 278 5.45 7.50 -29.59
CA VAL A 278 4.99 8.35 -28.49
C VAL A 278 3.57 8.90 -28.74
N LYS A 279 2.77 9.00 -27.68
CA LYS A 279 1.44 9.64 -27.73
C LYS A 279 1.50 11.00 -27.06
N MET A 280 1.35 12.07 -27.83
CA MET A 280 1.43 13.47 -27.40
C MET A 280 0.17 14.26 -27.83
N LEU A 281 -0.98 13.58 -27.93
CA LEU A 281 -2.25 14.22 -28.30
C LEU A 281 -2.55 15.40 -27.35
N CYS A 282 -2.75 16.59 -27.92
CA CYS A 282 -3.03 17.83 -27.20
C CYS A 282 -2.01 18.17 -26.09
N SER A 283 -0.75 17.75 -26.19
CA SER A 283 0.31 18.16 -25.25
C SER A 283 0.73 19.61 -25.49
N ASN A 284 1.29 20.26 -24.47
CA ASN A 284 1.94 21.56 -24.62
C ASN A 284 3.46 21.39 -24.64
N ALA A 285 4.15 21.67 -25.75
CA ALA A 285 5.62 21.70 -25.81
C ALA A 285 6.12 23.04 -26.38
N GLU A 286 5.43 24.14 -26.03
CA GLU A 286 5.85 25.49 -26.41
C GLU A 286 7.28 25.77 -25.95
N GLY A 287 8.13 26.22 -26.88
CA GLY A 287 9.53 26.54 -26.64
C GLY A 287 10.41 25.37 -26.20
N ALA A 288 9.94 24.12 -26.35
CA ALA A 288 10.77 22.95 -26.06
C ALA A 288 11.87 22.74 -27.12
N SER A 289 12.95 22.09 -26.73
CA SER A 289 13.98 21.60 -27.65
C SER A 289 13.80 20.11 -27.87
N LEU A 290 13.67 19.67 -29.11
CA LEU A 290 13.57 18.29 -29.55
C LEU A 290 14.59 18.02 -30.67
N ARG A 291 15.77 18.65 -30.63
CA ARG A 291 16.76 18.52 -31.71
C ARG A 291 17.24 17.09 -31.84
N GLY A 292 17.35 16.60 -33.07
CA GLY A 292 17.84 15.25 -33.37
C GLY A 292 17.05 14.12 -32.69
N CYS A 293 15.76 14.35 -32.38
CA CYS A 293 14.90 13.30 -31.83
C CYS A 293 14.58 12.22 -32.87
N ASN A 294 14.30 11.01 -32.38
CA ASN A 294 13.87 9.91 -33.22
C ASN A 294 12.41 9.52 -32.93
N PHE A 295 11.51 9.77 -33.89
CA PHE A 295 10.11 9.36 -33.84
C PHE A 295 9.81 8.14 -34.73
N ASP A 296 10.80 7.65 -35.48
CA ASP A 296 10.65 6.63 -36.52
C ASP A 296 10.66 5.22 -35.89
N ASP A 297 9.47 4.66 -35.69
CA ASP A 297 9.33 3.28 -35.22
C ASP A 297 9.39 2.30 -36.40
N PRO A 298 10.37 1.37 -36.45
CA PRO A 298 10.47 0.37 -37.51
C PRO A 298 9.28 -0.61 -37.54
N SER A 299 8.50 -0.71 -36.46
CA SER A 299 7.27 -1.52 -36.40
C SER A 299 6.06 -0.83 -37.06
N GLY A 300 6.19 0.44 -37.44
CA GLY A 300 5.13 1.23 -38.08
C GLY A 300 4.21 1.98 -37.10
N LEU A 301 4.47 1.93 -35.79
CA LEU A 301 3.76 2.77 -34.82
C LEU A 301 4.21 4.23 -34.95
N LYS A 302 3.36 5.03 -35.61
CA LYS A 302 3.61 6.46 -35.80
C LYS A 302 3.42 7.23 -34.50
N ALA A 303 4.33 8.17 -34.22
CA ALA A 303 4.15 9.14 -33.16
C ALA A 303 2.94 10.06 -33.46
N ASN A 304 2.17 10.38 -32.41
CA ASN A 304 0.94 11.17 -32.53
C ASN A 304 1.00 12.46 -31.71
N LEU A 305 1.18 13.59 -32.38
CA LEU A 305 1.23 14.95 -31.83
C LEU A 305 0.02 15.78 -32.29
N GLU A 306 -1.10 15.14 -32.64
CA GLU A 306 -2.30 15.85 -33.08
C GLU A 306 -2.77 16.88 -32.03
N GLY A 307 -3.04 18.10 -32.49
CA GLY A 307 -3.48 19.20 -31.64
C GLY A 307 -2.47 19.66 -30.59
N ALA A 308 -1.20 19.27 -30.68
CA ALA A 308 -0.16 19.73 -29.77
C ALA A 308 0.16 21.22 -29.98
N ASN A 309 0.46 21.93 -28.88
CA ASN A 309 1.04 23.27 -28.95
C ASN A 309 2.56 23.15 -29.04
N LEU A 310 3.11 23.43 -30.22
CA LEU A 310 4.53 23.34 -30.58
C LEU A 310 5.07 24.71 -30.99
N LYS A 311 4.46 25.80 -30.50
CA LYS A 311 4.89 27.16 -30.82
C LYS A 311 6.34 27.40 -30.38
N GLY A 312 7.17 27.92 -31.29
CA GLY A 312 8.58 28.21 -31.02
C GLY A 312 9.43 27.00 -30.67
N VAL A 313 8.96 25.78 -30.97
CA VAL A 313 9.72 24.55 -30.72
C VAL A 313 10.92 24.47 -31.66
N ASP A 314 12.00 23.85 -31.21
CA ASP A 314 13.14 23.51 -32.05
C ASP A 314 13.21 22.00 -32.24
N MET A 315 13.03 21.53 -33.48
CA MET A 315 13.14 20.10 -33.82
C MET A 315 14.25 19.83 -34.83
N GLU A 316 15.21 20.74 -35.00
CA GLU A 316 16.25 20.62 -36.03
C GLU A 316 16.89 19.21 -36.08
N GLY A 317 16.95 18.64 -37.29
CA GLY A 317 17.56 17.33 -37.55
C GLY A 317 16.75 16.10 -37.11
N SER A 318 15.50 16.27 -36.66
CA SER A 318 14.69 15.16 -36.15
C SER A 318 14.20 14.22 -37.23
N GLN A 319 14.10 12.93 -36.88
CA GLN A 319 13.51 11.88 -37.72
C GLN A 319 12.02 11.74 -37.36
N MET A 320 11.14 12.16 -38.27
CA MET A 320 9.70 12.33 -38.04
C MET A 320 8.86 11.70 -39.16
N THR A 321 9.34 10.60 -39.75
CA THR A 321 8.68 9.86 -40.82
C THR A 321 7.28 9.45 -40.37
N GLY A 322 6.26 9.86 -41.14
CA GLY A 322 4.88 9.47 -40.91
C GLY A 322 4.22 10.09 -39.68
N ILE A 323 4.87 11.03 -38.99
CA ILE A 323 4.34 11.64 -37.77
C ILE A 323 2.95 12.25 -38.00
N ASN A 324 2.04 12.13 -37.02
CA ASN A 324 0.77 12.84 -37.05
C ASN A 324 0.88 14.17 -36.32
N LEU A 325 0.82 15.28 -37.06
CA LEU A 325 0.82 16.64 -36.56
C LEU A 325 -0.49 17.36 -36.87
N ARG A 326 -1.57 16.65 -37.24
CA ARG A 326 -2.84 17.25 -37.63
C ARG A 326 -3.28 18.31 -36.60
N VAL A 327 -3.70 19.48 -37.09
CA VAL A 327 -4.16 20.63 -36.28
C VAL A 327 -3.20 21.08 -35.16
N ALA A 328 -1.91 20.73 -35.23
CA ALA A 328 -0.91 21.23 -34.28
C ALA A 328 -0.51 22.68 -34.58
N THR A 329 -0.13 23.42 -33.54
CA THR A 329 0.36 24.80 -33.65
C THR A 329 1.88 24.81 -33.66
N LEU A 330 2.50 25.05 -34.81
CA LEU A 330 3.96 25.09 -34.99
C LEU A 330 4.50 26.51 -35.18
N LYS A 331 3.70 27.56 -34.97
CA LYS A 331 4.10 28.95 -35.21
C LYS A 331 5.49 29.29 -34.67
N ASN A 332 6.34 29.89 -35.52
CA ASN A 332 7.74 30.23 -35.23
C ASN A 332 8.65 29.04 -34.88
N ALA A 333 8.28 27.80 -35.22
CA ALA A 333 9.12 26.63 -34.97
C ALA A 333 10.31 26.52 -35.95
N THR A 334 11.38 25.88 -35.48
CA THR A 334 12.53 25.49 -36.31
C THR A 334 12.45 24.01 -36.63
N LEU A 335 12.27 23.67 -37.90
CA LEU A 335 12.17 22.30 -38.41
C LEU A 335 13.33 21.96 -39.37
N LYS A 336 14.42 22.72 -39.35
CA LYS A 336 15.54 22.54 -40.29
C LYS A 336 16.03 21.09 -40.36
N ASN A 337 16.33 20.62 -41.56
CA ASN A 337 16.92 19.30 -41.80
C ASN A 337 16.10 18.12 -41.21
N CYS A 338 14.78 18.29 -41.03
CA CYS A 338 13.91 17.22 -40.54
C CYS A 338 13.51 16.26 -41.66
N ASN A 339 13.36 14.99 -41.32
CA ASN A 339 12.72 13.99 -42.18
C ASN A 339 11.23 13.94 -41.87
N LEU A 340 10.40 14.52 -42.73
CA LEU A 340 8.94 14.61 -42.60
C LEU A 340 8.22 13.79 -43.67
N ARG A 341 8.88 12.75 -44.21
CA ARG A 341 8.29 11.88 -45.24
C ARG A 341 6.98 11.26 -44.77
N GLY A 342 5.91 11.40 -45.54
CA GLY A 342 4.59 10.86 -45.19
C GLY A 342 3.94 11.48 -43.95
N ALA A 343 4.47 12.61 -43.43
CA ALA A 343 3.91 13.29 -42.26
C ALA A 343 2.49 13.82 -42.55
N THR A 344 1.63 13.78 -41.54
CA THR A 344 0.27 14.36 -41.61
C THR A 344 0.27 15.75 -40.97
N LEU A 345 0.35 16.79 -41.81
CA LEU A 345 0.38 18.21 -41.43
C LEU A 345 -0.95 18.92 -41.78
N ALA A 346 -2.04 18.17 -41.93
CA ALA A 346 -3.32 18.76 -42.31
C ALA A 346 -3.83 19.71 -41.23
N GLY A 347 -4.17 20.94 -41.62
CA GLY A 347 -4.66 21.98 -40.70
C GLY A 347 -3.63 22.52 -39.70
N THR A 348 -2.33 22.26 -39.86
CA THR A 348 -1.30 22.79 -38.96
C THR A 348 -1.08 24.29 -39.14
N ASP A 349 -0.76 24.99 -38.06
CA ASP A 349 -0.28 26.37 -38.14
C ASP A 349 1.25 26.41 -38.25
N LEU A 350 1.76 26.59 -39.47
CA LEU A 350 3.19 26.68 -39.79
C LEU A 350 3.64 28.13 -39.99
N GLU A 351 2.92 29.12 -39.45
CA GLU A 351 3.27 30.54 -39.61
C GLU A 351 4.71 30.81 -39.14
N ASN A 352 5.52 31.45 -39.99
CA ASN A 352 6.93 31.78 -39.75
C ASN A 352 7.81 30.59 -39.32
N CYS A 353 7.48 29.37 -39.75
CA CYS A 353 8.33 28.20 -39.52
C CYS A 353 9.52 28.15 -40.48
N ASP A 354 10.64 27.60 -40.01
CA ASP A 354 11.78 27.31 -40.86
C ASP A 354 11.81 25.82 -41.21
N LEU A 355 11.45 25.46 -42.44
CA LEU A 355 11.44 24.10 -42.97
C LEU A 355 12.65 23.81 -43.88
N SER A 356 13.69 24.63 -43.82
CA SER A 356 14.81 24.51 -44.74
C SER A 356 15.52 23.16 -44.63
N GLY A 357 15.90 22.55 -45.76
CA GLY A 357 16.56 21.25 -45.76
C GLY A 357 15.66 20.04 -45.42
N CYS A 358 14.34 20.23 -45.25
CA CYS A 358 13.45 19.12 -44.95
C CYS A 358 13.23 18.17 -46.14
N ASP A 359 12.91 16.92 -45.82
CA ASP A 359 12.26 15.99 -46.77
C ASP A 359 10.75 15.94 -46.48
N LEU A 360 9.95 16.43 -47.43
CA LEU A 360 8.48 16.48 -47.34
C LEU A 360 7.81 15.52 -48.34
N GLN A 361 8.53 14.52 -48.86
CA GLN A 361 7.96 13.54 -49.78
C GLN A 361 6.71 12.88 -49.16
N GLU A 362 5.59 12.89 -49.88
CA GLU A 362 4.30 12.33 -49.44
C GLU A 362 3.69 12.98 -48.19
N ALA A 363 4.22 14.12 -47.72
CA ALA A 363 3.61 14.85 -46.60
C ALA A 363 2.27 15.50 -47.01
N ASN A 364 1.28 15.42 -46.12
CA ASN A 364 -0.04 16.01 -46.33
C ASN A 364 -0.14 17.39 -45.65
N LEU A 365 -0.06 18.46 -46.44
CA LEU A 365 -0.15 19.86 -45.99
C LEU A 365 -1.54 20.49 -46.23
N ARG A 366 -2.59 19.70 -46.42
CA ARG A 366 -3.91 20.25 -46.77
C ARG A 366 -4.44 21.16 -45.65
N GLY A 367 -4.69 22.43 -45.98
CA GLY A 367 -5.25 23.40 -45.06
C GLY A 367 -4.27 23.91 -44.00
N SER A 368 -2.97 23.64 -44.14
CA SER A 368 -1.96 24.21 -43.26
C SER A 368 -1.74 25.71 -43.53
N ASN A 369 -1.57 26.52 -42.50
CA ASN A 369 -1.17 27.92 -42.63
C ASN A 369 0.35 28.01 -42.81
N VAL A 370 0.82 28.29 -44.03
CA VAL A 370 2.27 28.41 -44.35
C VAL A 370 2.74 29.86 -44.51
N LYS A 371 1.99 30.83 -43.95
CA LYS A 371 2.34 32.25 -44.06
C LYS A 371 3.71 32.53 -43.45
N GLY A 372 4.64 33.07 -44.24
CA GLY A 372 5.99 33.39 -43.78
C GLY A 372 6.88 32.17 -43.53
N ALA A 373 6.43 30.95 -43.85
CA ALA A 373 7.25 29.76 -43.74
C ALA A 373 8.39 29.77 -44.79
N ILE A 374 9.56 29.29 -44.39
CA ILE A 374 10.77 29.24 -45.21
C ILE A 374 10.95 27.81 -45.75
N PHE A 375 11.12 27.68 -47.06
CA PHE A 375 11.31 26.41 -47.78
C PHE A 375 12.58 26.45 -48.62
N GLU A 376 13.73 26.68 -47.99
CA GLU A 376 15.02 26.71 -48.68
C GLU A 376 15.68 25.32 -48.68
N GLU A 377 16.51 25.03 -49.68
CA GLU A 377 17.34 23.80 -49.73
C GLU A 377 16.56 22.48 -49.54
N MET A 378 15.28 22.45 -49.93
CA MET A 378 14.42 21.27 -49.78
C MET A 378 15.03 20.04 -50.47
N LEU A 379 15.10 18.91 -49.75
CA LEU A 379 15.65 17.66 -50.28
C LEU A 379 14.85 17.10 -51.45
N THR A 380 13.53 17.37 -51.46
CA THR A 380 12.60 16.98 -52.52
C THR A 380 11.74 18.15 -52.96
N PRO A 381 11.42 18.30 -54.26
CA PRO A 381 10.51 19.33 -54.74
C PRO A 381 9.13 19.21 -54.09
N LEU A 382 8.62 20.32 -53.56
CA LEU A 382 7.29 20.38 -52.97
C LEU A 382 6.22 20.44 -54.07
N HIS A 383 5.45 19.35 -54.25
CA HIS A 383 4.30 19.35 -55.17
C HIS A 383 3.12 20.12 -54.53
N MET A 384 3.11 21.44 -54.71
CA MET A 384 2.14 22.38 -54.14
C MET A 384 0.70 22.25 -54.66
N SER A 385 0.40 21.28 -55.54
CA SER A 385 -0.94 21.09 -56.10
C SER A 385 -1.99 20.63 -55.09
N GLN A 386 -1.60 20.33 -53.84
CA GLN A 386 -2.50 19.99 -52.74
C GLN A 386 -2.51 21.03 -51.60
N SER A 387 -1.75 22.11 -51.73
CA SER A 387 -1.35 22.98 -50.60
C SER A 387 -1.95 24.39 -50.62
N VAL A 388 -2.80 24.75 -51.60
CA VAL A 388 -3.24 26.14 -51.77
C VAL A 388 -4.76 26.26 -51.78
N ARG A 389 -5.32 26.74 -50.66
CA ARG A 389 -6.38 27.76 -50.63
C ARG A 389 -6.24 28.63 -49.40
#